data_AF-A0A636KI55-F1
#
_entry.id   AF-A0A636KI55-F1
#
_cell.length_a   1.000
_cell.length_b   1.000
_cell.length_c   1.000
_cell.angle_alpha   90.00
_cell.angle_beta   90.00
_cell.angle_gamma   90.00
#
_symmetry.space_group_name_H-M   'P 1'
#
loop_
_entity.id
_entity.type
_entity.pdbx_description
1 polymer ?
#
loop_
_entity_poly.entity_id
_entity_poly.type
_entity_poly.pdbx_seq_one_letter_code
_entity_poly.pdbx_strand_id
1 'polypeptide(L)' 'MTTLVFSYSHADEALRNELEKHLSPLKRTGKITTWHD' A
#
# COMPACT_ATOMS: atom_id res chain seq x y z
N MET A 1 -15.38 -2.60 2.31
CA MET A 1 -14.01 -3.06 2.02
C MET A 1 -13.50 -2.26 0.85
N THR A 2 -12.35 -1.61 1.00
CA THR A 2 -11.81 -0.70 -0.02
C THR A 2 -10.52 -1.29 -0.57
N THR A 3 -10.48 -1.51 -1.88
CA THR A 3 -9.29 -2.01 -2.57
C THR A 3 -8.48 -0.83 -3.08
N LEU A 4 -7.21 -0.75 -2.68
CA LEU A 4 -6.27 0.21 -3.24
C LEU A 4 -5.34 -0.47 -4.21
N VAL A 5 -5.24 0.10 -5.41
CA VAL A 5 -4.31 -0.33 -6.45
C VAL A 5 -3.41 0.84 -6.79
N PHE A 6 -2.11 0.58 -6.85
CA PHE A 6 -1.12 1.60 -7.19
C PHE A 6 0.03 0.96 -7.97
N SER A 7 0.40 1.60 -9.07
CA SER A 7 1.63 1.32 -9.81
C SER A 7 2.66 2.37 -9.45
N TYR A 8 3.88 1.92 -9.19
CA TYR A 8 4.99 2.79 -8.83
C TYR A 8 6.17 2.49 -9.75
N SER A 9 6.98 3.50 -10.07
CA SER A 9 8.25 3.28 -10.75
C SER A 9 9.31 2.92 -9.72
N HIS A 10 10.40 2.28 -10.16
CA HIS A 10 11.49 1.89 -9.24
C HIS A 10 12.08 3.09 -8.47
N ALA A 11 12.03 4.28 -9.07
CA ALA A 11 12.44 5.54 -8.43
C ALA A 11 11.60 5.90 -7.18
N ASP A 12 10.35 5.43 -7.10
CA ASP A 12 9.40 5.75 -6.03
C ASP A 12 9.32 4.66 -4.96
N GLU A 13 10.21 3.66 -4.99
CA GLU A 13 10.21 2.55 -4.03
C GLU A 13 10.31 3.04 -2.57
N ALA A 14 11.08 4.10 -2.32
CA ALA A 14 11.20 4.70 -1.00
C ALA A 14 9.85 5.23 -0.48
N LEU A 15 9.07 5.87 -1.35
CA LEU A 15 7.74 6.38 -1.02
C LEU A 15 6.74 5.23 -0.82
N ARG A 16 6.82 4.18 -1.66
CA ARG A 16 6.02 2.96 -1.49
C ARG A 16 6.29 2.29 -0.14
N ASN A 17 7.55 2.23 0.28
CA ASN A 17 7.92 1.64 1.58
C ASN A 17 7.37 2.44 2.77
N GLU A 18 7.41 3.77 2.70
CA GLU A 18 6.77 4.61 3.73
C GLU A 18 5.25 4.42 3.72
N LEU A 19 4.62 4.40 2.54
CA LEU A 19 3.19 4.16 2.40
C LEU A 19 2.78 2.80 3.00
N GLU A 20 3.53 1.73 2.73
CA GLU A 20 3.30 0.40 3.30
C GLU A 20 3.32 0.39 4.84
N LYS A 21 4.21 1.17 5.47
CA LYS A 21 4.24 1.29 6.95
C LYS A 21 2.94 1.86 7.49
N HIS A 22 2.40 2.89 6.84
CA HIS A 22 1.13 3.50 7.22
C HIS A 22 -0.07 2.60 6.91
N LEU A 23 -0.02 1.84 5.81
CA LEU A 23 -1.10 0.93 5.39
C LEU A 23 -1.11 -0.38 6.19
N SER A 24 0.02 -0.82 6.74
CA SER A 24 0.15 -2.05 7.55
C SER A 24 -0.92 -2.22 8.64
N PRO A 25 -1.16 -1.24 9.54
CA PRO A 25 -2.21 -1.36 10.55
C PRO A 25 -3.64 -1.43 9.95
N LEU A 26 -3.87 -0.76 8.82
CA LEU A 26 -5.17 -0.74 8.14
C LEU A 26 -5.47 -2.07 7.41
N LYS A 27 -4.44 -2.70 6.81
CA LYS A 27 -4.54 -4.05 6.27
C LYS A 27 -4.81 -5.06 7.38
N ARG A 28 -4.10 -4.94 8.51
CA ARG A 28 -4.20 -5.87 9.64
C ARG A 28 -5.58 -5.82 10.32
N THR A 29 -6.26 -4.68 10.27
CA THR A 29 -7.66 -4.54 10.73
C THR A 29 -8.69 -4.94 9.66
N GLY A 30 -8.25 -5.42 8.49
CA GLY A 30 -9.14 -5.86 7.41
C GLY A 30 -9.96 -4.74 6.77
N LYS A 31 -9.56 -3.47 6.95
CA LYS A 31 -10.30 -2.32 6.41
C LYS A 31 -10.03 -2.11 4.92
N ILE A 32 -8.79 -2.40 4.50
CA ILE A 32 -8.32 -2.20 3.13
C ILE A 32 -7.59 -3.45 2.63
N THR A 33 -7.58 -3.60 1.31
CA THR A 33 -6.78 -4.60 0.59
C THR A 33 -5.92 -3.85 -0.41
N THR A 34 -4.62 -4.13 -0.45
CA THR A 34 -3.69 -3.43 -1.36
C THR A 34 -3.17 -4.41 -2.39
N TRP A 35 -3.15 -3.97 -3.64
CA TRP A 35 -2.56 -4.71 -4.74
C TRP A 35 -1.67 -3.75 -5.54
N HIS A 36 -0.50 -4.21 -5.94
CA HIS A 36 0.48 -3.40 -6.67
C HIS A 36 1.10 -4.27 -7.76
N ASP A 37 1.23 -3.69 -8.96
CA ASP A 37 1.96 -4.25 -10.11
C ASP A 37 3.40 -3.72 -10.10
#